data_AF-A0A9W9Z3I7-F1
#
_entry.id   AF-A0A9W9Z3I7-F1
#
_cell.length_a   1.000
_cell.length_b   1.000
_cell.length_c   1.000
_cell.angle_alpha   90.00
_cell.angle_beta   90.00
_cell.angle_gamma   90.00
#
_symmetry.space_group_name_H-M   'P 1'
#
loop_
_entity.id
_entity.type
_entity.pdbx_description
1 polymer ?
#
loop_
_entity_poly.entity_id
_entity_poly.type
_entity_poly.pdbx_seq_one_letter_code
_entity_poly.pdbx_strand_id
1 'polypeptide(L)'
;MLSSKAQGFTRELMTMGFLRVQVFLVFLGVFFFAIVTKISAASEHTRCSLRQNRTCYQYSLARRRNLTCAVSGVTFRNCHQIGNAGAFNLTCTAPDECKQQCFAGHCQSLKCISKKCDQYCIRGRCNMECNSDECIQTCDVGGCEMKCPKGAKRCIQKCSRGNCKMHCPPGVQYCKQTCDTGRCIMLCEGKECERSCRYSKCLYNAGPENVTTPSVVSSCNRAIARRQSICYQHCLSGDCEMLNVNNYSMLSQVCYGGNCNMRCNARNKCSQVCVGRQCQLVTCTSDVCIQECIAGGCNMECYSKICTQICRKGNCRMACLSSNSKICYQTCIGGGCVTSCEGENCSPRCFGGQCTHALIYQPPGLITSDACDEIKDETCVQTCASNIGCSLTNRPSNPLQISNQTCSDGFCLMNCTGSEYCYQDCSGQKCYTMSCNSRECVQVCSGKDCGLLECSADTCIQKCFGLGCHMKCHPSVQVCHQICVAEKGRCSLECWAKQCVTTMM
;
A
#
# COMPACT_ATOMS: atom_id res chain seq x y z
N MET A 1 30.09 56.83 2.47
CA MET A 1 30.60 58.21 2.55
C MET A 1 29.81 59.06 1.57
N LEU A 2 29.14 60.10 2.11
CA LEU A 2 28.76 61.39 1.51
C LEU A 2 28.38 61.42 0.01
N SER A 3 27.10 61.64 -0.34
CA SER A 3 26.50 62.98 -0.59
C SER A 3 26.98 63.59 -1.91
N SER A 4 26.15 63.93 -2.90
CA SER A 4 25.23 65.07 -2.85
C SER A 4 24.59 65.39 -4.23
N LYS A 5 23.36 65.95 -4.18
CA LYS A 5 22.71 67.01 -5.01
C LYS A 5 22.52 66.80 -6.53
N ALA A 6 21.29 66.81 -7.08
CA ALA A 6 20.37 67.96 -7.35
C ALA A 6 20.99 68.94 -8.37
N GLN A 7 20.38 69.42 -9.47
CA GLN A 7 19.01 69.93 -9.74
C GLN A 7 18.97 70.48 -11.20
N GLY A 8 17.79 70.63 -11.83
CA GLY A 8 17.52 71.62 -12.91
C GLY A 8 16.90 71.09 -14.23
N PHE A 9 15.56 71.14 -14.43
CA PHE A 9 14.77 72.20 -15.14
C PHE A 9 14.96 72.23 -16.68
N THR A 10 14.15 71.48 -17.46
CA THR A 10 12.92 71.85 -18.22
C THR A 10 13.07 72.76 -19.46
N ARG A 11 12.60 72.25 -20.60
CA ARG A 11 11.98 72.97 -21.74
C ARG A 11 10.66 72.24 -22.05
N GLU A 12 9.51 72.86 -21.78
CA GLU A 12 8.58 73.44 -22.79
C GLU A 12 8.21 72.45 -23.90
N LEU A 13 6.96 72.00 -24.06
CA LEU A 13 5.86 72.84 -24.57
C LEU A 13 4.50 72.24 -24.17
N MET A 14 3.62 73.09 -23.62
CA MET A 14 2.23 72.79 -23.28
C MET A 14 1.28 73.23 -24.41
N THR A 15 0.17 72.50 -24.52
CA THR A 15 -1.17 72.94 -24.96
C THR A 15 -1.40 73.34 -26.43
N MET A 16 -2.08 72.45 -27.17
CA MET A 16 -3.08 72.83 -28.17
C MET A 16 -4.19 71.77 -28.26
N GLY A 17 -5.44 72.22 -28.06
CA GLY A 17 -6.52 71.86 -28.98
C GLY A 17 -7.39 70.65 -28.66
N PHE A 18 -8.20 70.73 -27.60
CA PHE A 18 -9.49 70.04 -27.52
C PHE A 18 -10.46 70.61 -28.56
N LEU A 19 -10.86 69.83 -29.58
CA LEU A 19 -12.26 69.72 -30.03
C LEU A 19 -12.42 68.70 -31.17
N ARG A 20 -13.35 67.75 -30.98
CA ARG A 20 -13.87 66.73 -31.93
C ARG A 20 -12.86 65.59 -32.20
N VAL A 21 -13.06 64.36 -31.72
CA VAL A 21 -14.22 63.50 -31.99
C VAL A 21 -14.49 62.57 -30.79
N GLN A 22 -15.67 62.76 -30.22
CA GLN A 22 -16.18 62.14 -29.00
C GLN A 22 -17.00 60.89 -29.36
N VAL A 23 -16.41 59.88 -30.02
CA VAL A 23 -17.17 58.69 -30.49
C VAL A 23 -16.49 57.31 -30.31
N PHE A 24 -15.26 57.19 -29.79
CA PHE A 24 -14.56 55.87 -29.82
C PHE A 24 -14.07 55.27 -28.49
N LEU A 25 -14.56 55.72 -27.32
CA LEU A 25 -14.14 55.17 -26.02
C LEU A 25 -15.29 54.90 -25.04
N VAL A 26 -16.34 54.17 -25.47
CA VAL A 26 -17.35 53.60 -24.54
C VAL A 26 -17.62 52.09 -24.78
N PHE A 27 -17.02 51.44 -25.80
CA PHE A 27 -17.21 50.00 -26.06
C PHE A 27 -16.01 49.09 -25.69
N LEU A 28 -15.06 49.58 -24.90
CA LEU A 28 -13.90 48.79 -24.45
C LEU A 28 -13.86 48.60 -22.92
N GLY A 29 -15.03 48.61 -22.27
CA GLY A 29 -15.17 48.51 -20.81
C GLY A 29 -16.00 47.33 -20.29
N VAL A 30 -16.56 46.47 -21.15
CA VAL A 30 -17.41 45.34 -20.71
C VAL A 30 -17.22 44.12 -21.61
N PHE A 31 -16.07 43.45 -21.54
CA PHE A 31 -15.93 42.04 -21.96
C PHE A 31 -14.65 41.41 -21.38
N PHE A 32 -14.45 41.55 -20.07
CA PHE A 32 -13.54 40.70 -19.30
C PHE A 32 -14.28 40.13 -18.09
N PHE A 33 -15.46 39.57 -18.32
CA PHE A 33 -15.93 38.49 -17.45
C PHE A 33 -15.06 37.28 -17.78
N ALA A 34 -13.97 37.15 -17.03
CA ALA A 34 -13.25 35.91 -16.91
C ALA A 34 -14.27 34.84 -16.55
N ILE A 35 -14.55 33.94 -17.49
CA ILE A 35 -15.17 32.67 -17.19
C ILE A 35 -14.17 31.99 -16.26
N VAL A 36 -14.40 32.14 -14.95
CA VAL A 36 -13.82 31.27 -13.94
C VAL A 36 -14.45 29.91 -14.21
N THR A 37 -13.91 29.20 -15.20
CA THR A 37 -14.12 27.78 -15.30
C THR A 37 -13.60 27.23 -13.99
N LYS A 38 -14.49 26.68 -13.17
CA LYS A 38 -14.10 25.77 -12.09
C LYS A 38 -13.38 24.61 -12.77
N ILE A 39 -12.08 24.74 -12.96
CA ILE A 39 -11.21 23.60 -13.22
C ILE A 39 -11.23 22.86 -11.90
N SER A 40 -12.15 21.89 -11.76
CA SER A 40 -12.06 20.91 -10.71
C SER A 40 -10.66 20.34 -10.77
N ALA A 41 -9.90 20.47 -9.68
CA ALA A 41 -8.61 19.81 -9.56
C ALA A 41 -8.83 18.31 -9.80
N ALA A 42 -8.52 17.83 -11.01
CA ALA A 42 -8.57 16.42 -11.32
C ALA A 42 -7.56 15.75 -10.39
N SER A 43 -8.07 14.94 -9.46
CA SER A 43 -7.30 14.13 -8.52
C SER A 43 -6.08 13.49 -9.20
N GLU A 44 -4.92 13.48 -8.53
CA GLU A 44 -3.67 12.89 -9.05
C GLU A 44 -3.84 11.47 -9.65
N HIS A 45 -4.89 10.75 -9.25
CA HIS A 45 -5.18 9.35 -9.54
C HIS A 45 -5.73 9.10 -10.95
N THR A 46 -6.02 10.15 -11.73
CA THR A 46 -6.54 10.06 -13.10
C THR A 46 -5.54 10.46 -14.19
N ARG A 47 -4.29 10.80 -13.84
CA ARG A 47 -3.30 11.31 -14.78
C ARG A 47 -2.57 10.20 -15.54
N CYS A 48 -2.41 10.38 -16.85
CA CYS A 48 -1.53 9.55 -17.70
C CYS A 48 -0.06 9.81 -17.37
N SER A 49 0.70 8.77 -17.06
CA SER A 49 2.14 8.83 -16.76
C SER A 49 2.99 9.00 -18.01
N LEU A 50 2.62 8.34 -19.11
CA LEU A 50 3.31 8.42 -20.40
C LEU A 50 2.29 8.42 -21.55
N ARG A 51 2.63 9.10 -22.65
CA ARG A 51 1.77 9.30 -23.83
C ARG A 51 2.53 8.88 -25.07
N GLN A 52 2.05 7.86 -25.77
CA GLN A 52 2.67 7.38 -27.01
C GLN A 52 1.64 6.71 -27.93
N ASN A 53 1.67 6.99 -29.23
CA ASN A 53 0.82 6.34 -30.24
C ASN A 53 -0.68 6.28 -29.88
N ARG A 54 -1.26 7.40 -29.41
CA ARG A 54 -2.66 7.50 -28.93
C ARG A 54 -3.00 6.55 -27.77
N THR A 55 -1.99 6.08 -27.04
CA THR A 55 -2.11 5.27 -25.83
C THR A 55 -1.68 6.09 -24.62
N CYS A 56 -2.53 6.09 -23.61
CA CYS A 56 -2.20 6.57 -22.27
C CYS A 56 -1.62 5.40 -21.46
N TYR A 57 -0.44 5.58 -20.88
CA TYR A 57 0.16 4.63 -19.96
C TYR A 57 0.05 5.18 -18.54
N GLN A 58 -0.50 4.38 -17.64
CA GLN A 58 -0.66 4.73 -16.24
C GLN A 58 -0.03 3.64 -15.37
N TYR A 59 0.91 4.03 -14.51
CA TYR A 59 1.67 3.11 -13.66
C TYR A 59 1.59 3.52 -12.19
N SER A 60 1.42 2.55 -11.29
CA SER A 60 1.43 2.78 -9.85
C SER A 60 2.15 1.68 -9.07
N LEU A 61 2.96 2.10 -8.09
CA LEU A 61 3.70 1.25 -7.17
C LEU A 61 3.14 1.34 -5.75
N ALA A 62 2.92 0.18 -5.13
CA ALA A 62 2.87 -0.04 -3.68
C ALA A 62 2.04 0.97 -2.84
N ARG A 63 0.88 1.44 -3.34
CA ARG A 63 -0.07 2.29 -2.58
C ARG A 63 -1.54 1.90 -2.89
N ARG A 64 -2.42 2.05 -1.88
CA ARG A 64 -3.90 1.96 -2.00
C ARG A 64 -4.44 3.26 -2.66
N ARG A 65 -5.61 3.37 -3.28
CA ARG A 65 -6.65 2.43 -3.79
C ARG A 65 -7.55 3.24 -4.73
N ASN A 66 -7.86 2.70 -5.90
CA ASN A 66 -8.59 3.31 -7.03
C ASN A 66 -7.67 4.09 -7.97
N LEU A 67 -7.11 3.37 -8.93
CA LEU A 67 -6.44 3.97 -10.07
C LEU A 67 -7.44 3.97 -11.22
N THR A 68 -7.73 5.15 -11.77
CA THR A 68 -8.65 5.28 -12.90
C THR A 68 -7.91 5.84 -14.09
N CYS A 69 -7.92 5.11 -15.20
CA CYS A 69 -7.52 5.63 -16.49
C CYS A 69 -8.78 5.87 -17.31
N ALA A 70 -9.14 7.13 -17.51
CA ALA A 70 -10.27 7.52 -18.34
C ALA A 70 -9.78 8.43 -19.46
N VAL A 71 -9.90 7.97 -20.70
CA VAL A 71 -9.44 8.72 -21.88
C VAL A 71 -10.55 8.93 -22.91
N SER A 72 -10.50 10.08 -23.59
CA SER A 72 -11.43 10.47 -24.65
C SER A 72 -10.81 10.33 -26.04
N GLY A 73 -11.60 9.82 -26.99
CA GLY A 73 -11.15 9.44 -28.34
C GLY A 73 -10.60 10.53 -29.26
N VAL A 74 -10.58 11.79 -28.80
CA VAL A 74 -9.94 12.91 -29.50
C VAL A 74 -8.41 12.86 -29.37
N THR A 75 -7.89 12.48 -28.21
CA THR A 75 -6.45 12.53 -27.90
C THR A 75 -5.84 11.14 -27.69
N PHE A 76 -6.56 10.26 -27.00
CA PHE A 76 -6.13 8.88 -26.77
C PHE A 76 -7.30 7.93 -27.02
N ARG A 77 -6.99 6.81 -27.65
CA ARG A 77 -7.97 5.75 -27.94
C ARG A 77 -7.76 4.51 -27.10
N ASN A 78 -6.56 4.37 -26.55
CA ASN A 78 -6.18 3.22 -25.75
C ASN A 78 -5.70 3.65 -24.37
N CYS A 79 -5.85 2.75 -23.40
CA CYS A 79 -5.18 2.91 -22.12
C CYS A 79 -4.52 1.61 -21.64
N HIS A 80 -3.27 1.73 -21.20
CA HIS A 80 -2.50 0.68 -20.55
C HIS A 80 -2.27 1.05 -19.09
N GLN A 81 -2.84 0.26 -18.19
CA GLN A 81 -2.84 0.50 -16.76
C GLN A 81 -2.11 -0.63 -16.04
N ILE A 82 -1.12 -0.28 -15.21
CA ILE A 82 -0.29 -1.24 -14.50
C ILE A 82 -0.28 -0.91 -13.01
N GLY A 83 -0.73 -1.86 -12.20
CA GLY A 83 -0.62 -1.81 -10.74
C GLY A 83 0.38 -2.85 -10.25
N ASN A 84 1.41 -2.43 -9.52
CA ASN A 84 2.45 -3.32 -8.99
C ASN A 84 2.58 -3.23 -7.46
N ALA A 85 2.71 -4.39 -6.81
CA ALA A 85 3.11 -4.50 -5.41
C ALA A 85 2.15 -3.87 -4.38
N GLY A 86 0.84 -3.78 -4.67
CA GLY A 86 -0.15 -3.12 -3.82
C GLY A 86 -1.55 -3.73 -3.87
N ALA A 87 -2.50 -3.11 -3.15
CA ALA A 87 -3.91 -3.47 -3.18
C ALA A 87 -4.69 -2.51 -4.08
N PHE A 88 -4.83 -2.84 -5.37
CA PHE A 88 -5.39 -1.92 -6.38
C PHE A 88 -6.84 -2.21 -6.74
N ASN A 89 -7.58 -1.14 -7.02
CA ASN A 89 -8.79 -1.17 -7.82
C ASN A 89 -8.48 -0.42 -9.11
N LEU A 90 -8.38 -1.14 -10.21
CA LEU A 90 -7.99 -0.59 -11.50
C LEU A 90 -9.27 -0.38 -12.32
N THR A 91 -9.58 0.87 -12.68
CA THR A 91 -10.67 1.20 -13.60
C THR A 91 -10.06 1.73 -14.89
N CYS A 92 -10.40 1.11 -16.02
CA CYS A 92 -9.96 1.56 -17.34
C CYS A 92 -11.18 1.87 -18.21
N THR A 93 -11.20 3.06 -18.79
CA THR A 93 -12.23 3.53 -19.71
C THR A 93 -11.54 4.13 -20.93
N ALA A 94 -11.64 3.44 -22.07
CA ALA A 94 -11.01 3.86 -23.32
C ALA A 94 -11.88 3.50 -24.55
N PRO A 95 -11.86 4.29 -25.63
CA PRO A 95 -12.67 4.06 -26.82
C PRO A 95 -12.40 2.73 -27.55
N ASP A 96 -11.14 2.32 -27.67
CA ASP A 96 -10.75 1.18 -28.52
C ASP A 96 -10.18 0.03 -27.70
N GLU A 97 -9.10 0.23 -26.93
CA GLU A 97 -8.49 -0.84 -26.14
C GLU A 97 -8.11 -0.42 -24.71
N CYS A 98 -8.43 -1.27 -23.76
CA CYS A 98 -7.94 -1.19 -22.38
C CYS A 98 -7.10 -2.43 -22.06
N LYS A 99 -5.85 -2.21 -21.64
CA LYS A 99 -4.97 -3.25 -21.10
C LYS A 99 -4.72 -2.98 -19.62
N GLN A 100 -5.06 -3.93 -18.76
CA GLN A 100 -4.87 -3.82 -17.32
C GLN A 100 -3.98 -4.95 -16.83
N GLN A 101 -2.88 -4.61 -16.15
CA GLN A 101 -1.96 -5.59 -15.60
C GLN A 101 -1.79 -5.40 -14.10
N CYS A 102 -2.03 -6.47 -13.36
CA CYS A 102 -1.80 -6.54 -11.93
C CYS A 102 -0.61 -7.44 -11.61
N PHE A 103 0.49 -6.83 -11.15
CA PHE A 103 1.71 -7.51 -10.78
C PHE A 103 1.88 -7.58 -9.25
N ALA A 104 2.25 -8.77 -8.76
CA ALA A 104 2.77 -8.99 -7.40
C ALA A 104 1.97 -8.29 -6.27
N GLY A 105 0.64 -8.26 -6.34
CA GLY A 105 -0.23 -7.52 -5.42
C GLY A 105 -1.67 -8.06 -5.39
N HIS A 106 -2.47 -7.64 -4.42
CA HIS A 106 -3.89 -8.01 -4.35
C HIS A 106 -4.74 -6.98 -5.10
N CYS A 107 -4.91 -7.13 -6.42
CA CYS A 107 -5.85 -6.27 -7.13
C CYS A 107 -7.29 -6.71 -6.85
N GLN A 108 -7.96 -5.96 -5.98
CA GLN A 108 -9.31 -6.28 -5.53
C GLN A 108 -10.31 -6.19 -6.69
N SER A 109 -10.11 -5.29 -7.64
CA SER A 109 -10.93 -5.19 -8.86
C SER A 109 -10.10 -4.71 -10.04
N LEU A 110 -10.31 -5.33 -11.20
CA LEU A 110 -9.93 -4.83 -12.52
C LEU A 110 -11.25 -4.61 -13.27
N LYS A 111 -11.70 -3.37 -13.38
CA LYS A 111 -12.87 -2.97 -14.14
C LYS A 111 -12.43 -2.38 -15.48
N CYS A 112 -12.90 -2.96 -16.56
CA CYS A 112 -12.56 -2.53 -17.91
C CYS A 112 -13.81 -2.16 -18.71
N ILE A 113 -13.80 -0.97 -19.31
CA ILE A 113 -14.89 -0.41 -20.12
C ILE A 113 -14.28 0.07 -21.44
N SER A 114 -14.34 -0.76 -22.47
CA SER A 114 -13.78 -0.49 -23.80
C SER A 114 -14.40 -1.41 -24.85
N LYS A 115 -14.06 -1.27 -26.12
CA LYS A 115 -14.43 -2.26 -27.16
C LYS A 115 -13.62 -3.54 -27.04
N LYS A 116 -12.39 -3.43 -26.55
CA LYS A 116 -11.50 -4.56 -26.28
C LYS A 116 -10.85 -4.42 -24.91
N CYS A 117 -10.99 -5.45 -24.10
CA CYS A 117 -10.44 -5.52 -22.75
C CYS A 117 -9.47 -6.68 -22.64
N ASP A 118 -8.24 -6.38 -22.23
CA ASP A 118 -7.21 -7.36 -21.89
C ASP A 118 -6.81 -7.17 -20.42
N GLN A 119 -7.18 -8.14 -19.59
CA GLN A 119 -6.98 -8.10 -18.14
C GLN A 119 -6.06 -9.24 -17.72
N TYR A 120 -4.93 -8.88 -17.11
CA TYR A 120 -3.91 -9.84 -16.74
C TYR A 120 -3.54 -9.74 -15.25
N CYS A 121 -3.58 -10.89 -14.57
CA CYS A 121 -3.29 -11.02 -13.16
C CYS A 121 -2.22 -12.09 -12.92
N ILE A 122 -1.00 -11.69 -12.54
CA ILE A 122 0.14 -12.62 -12.46
C ILE A 122 0.31 -13.20 -11.06
N ARG A 123 0.10 -12.42 -10.00
CA ARG A 123 0.39 -12.83 -8.61
C ARG A 123 -0.53 -12.13 -7.63
N GLY A 124 -1.79 -12.55 -7.61
CA GLY A 124 -2.82 -11.94 -6.79
C GLY A 124 -4.18 -12.60 -6.96
N ARG A 125 -5.10 -12.30 -6.04
CA ARG A 125 -6.50 -12.64 -6.20
C ARG A 125 -7.20 -11.47 -6.89
N CYS A 126 -7.60 -11.64 -8.15
CA CYS A 126 -8.21 -10.59 -8.95
C CYS A 126 -9.70 -10.84 -9.16
N ASN A 127 -10.52 -9.81 -8.97
CA ASN A 127 -11.88 -9.78 -9.53
C ASN A 127 -11.82 -9.04 -10.86
N MET A 128 -11.90 -9.77 -11.96
CA MET A 128 -11.83 -9.23 -13.32
C MET A 128 -13.26 -9.05 -13.84
N GLU A 129 -13.65 -7.78 -13.99
CA GLU A 129 -14.93 -7.35 -14.53
C GLU A 129 -14.70 -6.70 -15.89
N CYS A 130 -15.20 -7.36 -16.93
CA CYS A 130 -15.12 -6.87 -18.29
C CYS A 130 -16.48 -6.35 -18.74
N ASN A 131 -16.52 -5.14 -19.28
CA ASN A 131 -17.69 -4.50 -19.88
C ASN A 131 -17.37 -4.12 -21.34
N SER A 132 -17.17 -5.13 -22.18
CA SER A 132 -16.64 -5.02 -23.55
C SER A 132 -17.22 -6.11 -24.47
N ASP A 133 -17.22 -5.86 -25.78
CA ASP A 133 -17.57 -6.84 -26.81
C ASP A 133 -16.56 -7.98 -26.86
N GLU A 134 -15.28 -7.64 -26.67
CA GLU A 134 -14.17 -8.58 -26.62
C GLU A 134 -13.47 -8.53 -25.25
N CYS A 135 -13.49 -9.66 -24.55
CA CYS A 135 -12.90 -9.83 -23.23
C CYS A 135 -11.83 -10.91 -23.26
N ILE A 136 -10.61 -10.57 -22.84
CA ILE A 136 -9.54 -11.52 -22.54
C ILE A 136 -9.17 -11.33 -21.07
N GLN A 137 -9.36 -12.39 -20.28
CA GLN A 137 -9.08 -12.39 -18.85
C GLN A 137 -8.13 -13.54 -18.55
N THR A 138 -6.93 -13.22 -18.10
CA THR A 138 -5.89 -14.20 -17.80
C THR A 138 -5.44 -14.11 -16.35
N CYS A 139 -5.51 -15.23 -15.65
CA CYS A 139 -5.07 -15.39 -14.27
C CYS A 139 -3.97 -16.45 -14.20
N ASP A 140 -2.75 -16.06 -13.82
CA ASP A 140 -1.62 -17.00 -13.82
C ASP A 140 -1.53 -17.80 -12.52
N VAL A 141 -1.54 -17.14 -11.35
CA VAL A 141 -1.09 -17.77 -10.09
C VAL A 141 -2.13 -17.69 -8.95
N GLY A 142 -3.33 -17.12 -9.15
CA GLY A 142 -4.25 -16.78 -8.05
C GLY A 142 -5.70 -17.27 -8.17
N GLY A 143 -6.46 -17.11 -7.07
CA GLY A 143 -7.90 -17.45 -6.98
C GLY A 143 -8.81 -16.40 -7.63
N CYS A 144 -8.64 -16.17 -8.93
CA CYS A 144 -9.34 -15.11 -9.64
C CYS A 144 -10.84 -15.40 -9.83
N GLU A 145 -11.64 -14.35 -9.79
CA GLU A 145 -13.02 -14.38 -10.29
C GLU A 145 -13.06 -13.62 -11.61
N MET A 146 -13.50 -14.30 -12.66
CA MET A 146 -13.54 -13.81 -14.04
C MET A 146 -14.99 -13.76 -14.50
N LYS A 147 -15.45 -12.56 -14.86
CA LYS A 147 -16.82 -12.32 -15.33
C LYS A 147 -16.80 -11.61 -16.67
N CYS A 148 -17.56 -12.18 -17.61
CA CYS A 148 -17.87 -11.55 -18.89
C CYS A 148 -19.27 -10.91 -18.86
N PRO A 149 -19.49 -9.83 -19.63
CA PRO A 149 -20.76 -9.13 -19.63
C PRO A 149 -21.78 -9.87 -20.51
N LYS A 150 -23.08 -9.67 -20.22
CA LYS A 150 -24.15 -10.15 -21.09
C LYS A 150 -24.02 -9.47 -22.46
N GLY A 151 -24.14 -10.24 -23.54
CA GLY A 151 -24.08 -9.73 -24.91
C GLY A 151 -22.67 -9.59 -25.51
N ALA A 152 -21.61 -9.98 -24.79
CA ALA A 152 -20.25 -9.99 -25.37
C ALA A 152 -20.19 -10.88 -26.62
N LYS A 153 -19.47 -10.44 -27.65
CA LYS A 153 -19.22 -11.24 -28.86
C LYS A 153 -18.22 -12.35 -28.58
N ARG A 154 -17.15 -12.02 -27.85
CA ARG A 154 -16.06 -12.96 -27.58
C ARG A 154 -15.53 -12.81 -26.16
N CYS A 155 -15.57 -13.89 -25.40
CA CYS A 155 -15.04 -13.97 -24.05
C CYS A 155 -14.02 -15.11 -23.95
N ILE A 156 -12.79 -14.79 -23.55
CA ILE A 156 -11.71 -15.77 -23.33
C ILE A 156 -11.24 -15.63 -21.88
N GLN A 157 -11.38 -16.70 -21.11
CA GLN A 157 -10.98 -16.79 -19.71
C GLN A 157 -9.93 -17.89 -19.55
N LYS A 158 -8.74 -17.53 -19.06
CA LYS A 158 -7.62 -18.45 -18.86
C LYS A 158 -7.16 -18.46 -17.42
N CYS A 159 -7.04 -19.65 -16.84
CA CYS A 159 -6.49 -19.89 -15.52
C CYS A 159 -5.30 -20.86 -15.60
N SER A 160 -4.09 -20.41 -15.23
CA SER A 160 -2.90 -21.27 -15.34
C SER A 160 -2.70 -22.18 -14.11
N ARG A 161 -2.76 -21.65 -12.88
CA ARG A 161 -2.30 -22.36 -11.66
C ARG A 161 -3.14 -22.24 -10.39
N GLY A 162 -4.42 -21.86 -10.48
CA GLY A 162 -5.18 -21.39 -9.30
C GLY A 162 -6.63 -21.85 -9.15
N ASN A 163 -7.21 -21.45 -8.00
CA ASN A 163 -8.62 -21.59 -7.62
C ASN A 163 -9.53 -20.60 -8.35
N CYS A 164 -9.62 -20.71 -9.67
CA CYS A 164 -10.34 -19.74 -10.49
C CYS A 164 -11.85 -20.00 -10.55
N LYS A 165 -12.65 -18.94 -10.50
CA LYS A 165 -14.07 -18.97 -10.85
C LYS A 165 -14.27 -18.21 -12.16
N MET A 166 -14.57 -18.94 -13.23
CA MET A 166 -14.83 -18.44 -14.57
C MET A 166 -16.33 -18.46 -14.80
N HIS A 167 -16.91 -17.31 -15.14
CA HIS A 167 -18.33 -17.19 -15.44
C HIS A 167 -18.57 -16.48 -16.77
N CYS A 168 -19.33 -17.15 -17.62
CA CYS A 168 -19.79 -16.69 -18.91
C CYS A 168 -21.32 -16.80 -18.94
N PRO A 169 -22.04 -15.68 -18.80
CA PRO A 169 -23.50 -15.69 -18.67
C PRO A 169 -24.21 -15.94 -20.01
N PRO A 170 -25.54 -16.19 -19.98
CA PRO A 170 -26.37 -16.24 -21.18
C PRO A 170 -26.25 -14.97 -22.02
N GLY A 171 -26.28 -15.13 -23.34
CA GLY A 171 -26.21 -14.03 -24.31
C GLY A 171 -24.81 -13.69 -24.82
N VAL A 172 -23.75 -14.29 -24.27
CA VAL A 172 -22.40 -14.24 -24.87
C VAL A 172 -22.38 -15.08 -26.14
N GLN A 173 -21.86 -14.58 -27.26
CA GLN A 173 -21.87 -15.32 -28.53
C GLN A 173 -20.86 -16.47 -28.52
N TYR A 174 -19.58 -16.18 -28.29
CA TYR A 174 -18.53 -17.19 -28.18
C TYR A 174 -17.79 -17.06 -26.85
N CYS A 175 -17.64 -18.19 -26.16
CA CYS A 175 -16.97 -18.25 -24.88
C CYS A 175 -15.98 -19.40 -24.78
N LYS A 176 -14.73 -19.08 -24.42
CA LYS A 176 -13.66 -20.05 -24.21
C LYS A 176 -13.12 -19.96 -22.79
N GLN A 177 -13.13 -21.08 -22.08
CA GLN A 177 -12.61 -21.21 -20.72
C GLN A 177 -11.52 -22.27 -20.67
N THR A 178 -10.34 -21.91 -20.17
CA THR A 178 -9.20 -22.84 -20.02
C THR A 178 -8.70 -22.85 -18.58
N CYS A 179 -8.53 -24.07 -18.03
CA CYS A 179 -7.89 -24.30 -16.74
C CYS A 179 -6.73 -25.29 -16.90
N ASP A 180 -5.49 -24.83 -16.65
CA ASP A 180 -4.29 -25.62 -16.91
C ASP A 180 -3.80 -26.45 -15.70
N THR A 181 -3.98 -25.94 -14.47
CA THR A 181 -3.71 -26.64 -13.20
C THR A 181 -4.49 -25.98 -12.04
N GLY A 182 -4.76 -26.71 -10.96
CA GLY A 182 -5.49 -26.19 -9.78
C GLY A 182 -6.95 -26.66 -9.71
N ARG A 183 -7.81 -25.92 -9.01
CA ARG A 183 -9.27 -26.17 -8.97
C ARG A 183 -9.98 -25.05 -9.71
N CYS A 184 -10.84 -25.35 -10.67
CA CYS A 184 -11.54 -24.31 -11.43
C CYS A 184 -13.04 -24.54 -11.41
N ILE A 185 -13.81 -23.51 -11.09
CA ILE A 185 -15.25 -23.49 -11.34
C ILE A 185 -15.44 -22.82 -12.71
N MET A 186 -15.87 -23.59 -13.70
CA MET A 186 -16.04 -23.15 -15.08
C MET A 186 -17.54 -23.10 -15.35
N LEU A 187 -18.18 -21.94 -15.29
CA LEU A 187 -19.60 -21.73 -15.60
C LEU A 187 -19.71 -21.07 -16.97
N CYS A 188 -20.28 -21.75 -17.96
CA CYS A 188 -20.40 -21.29 -19.34
C CYS A 188 -21.81 -21.56 -19.84
N GLU A 189 -22.50 -20.48 -20.13
CA GLU A 189 -23.88 -20.42 -20.64
C GLU A 189 -23.96 -19.58 -21.92
N GLY A 190 -22.81 -19.32 -22.56
CA GLY A 190 -22.75 -18.66 -23.87
C GLY A 190 -23.39 -19.52 -24.96
N LYS A 191 -23.70 -18.89 -26.11
CA LYS A 191 -24.28 -19.59 -27.27
C LYS A 191 -23.34 -20.69 -27.76
N GLU A 192 -22.04 -20.37 -27.86
CA GLU A 192 -20.97 -21.32 -28.11
C GLU A 192 -20.03 -21.35 -26.90
N CYS A 193 -19.82 -22.54 -26.34
CA CYS A 193 -19.00 -22.75 -25.15
C CYS A 193 -17.90 -23.78 -25.43
N GLU A 194 -16.65 -23.33 -25.41
CA GLU A 194 -15.46 -24.18 -25.44
C GLU A 194 -14.83 -24.21 -24.04
N ARG A 195 -14.69 -25.41 -23.46
CA ARG A 195 -14.06 -25.60 -22.15
C ARG A 195 -12.89 -26.57 -22.27
N SER A 196 -11.76 -26.21 -21.67
CA SER A 196 -10.56 -27.05 -21.61
C SER A 196 -10.06 -27.15 -20.17
N CYS A 197 -9.86 -28.37 -19.70
CA CYS A 197 -9.38 -28.69 -18.36
C CYS A 197 -8.17 -29.64 -18.47
N ARG A 198 -6.98 -29.17 -18.11
CA ARG A 198 -5.74 -29.95 -18.11
C ARG A 198 -5.22 -30.06 -16.68
N TYR A 199 -4.74 -31.23 -16.26
CA TYR A 199 -4.09 -31.46 -14.96
C TYR A 199 -4.71 -30.75 -13.73
N SER A 200 -6.05 -30.58 -13.72
CA SER A 200 -6.81 -29.76 -12.77
C SER A 200 -8.11 -30.42 -12.37
N LYS A 201 -8.71 -29.95 -11.27
CA LYS A 201 -10.02 -30.36 -10.77
C LYS A 201 -11.06 -29.32 -11.21
N CYS A 202 -11.75 -29.57 -12.31
CA CYS A 202 -12.74 -28.64 -12.85
C CYS A 202 -14.17 -29.02 -12.41
N LEU A 203 -14.93 -28.03 -11.97
CA LEU A 203 -16.35 -28.12 -11.64
C LEU A 203 -17.13 -27.28 -12.64
N TYR A 204 -18.19 -27.85 -13.19
CA TYR A 204 -19.00 -27.19 -14.23
C TYR A 204 -20.31 -26.59 -13.71
N ASN A 205 -20.66 -26.86 -12.45
CA ASN A 205 -21.91 -26.45 -11.81
C ASN A 205 -21.64 -25.67 -10.51
N ALA A 206 -22.55 -24.77 -10.14
CA ALA A 206 -22.47 -23.97 -8.92
C ALA A 206 -23.00 -24.71 -7.67
N GLY A 207 -22.67 -26.00 -7.54
CA GLY A 207 -23.02 -26.78 -6.34
C GLY A 207 -22.30 -26.24 -5.09
N PRO A 208 -22.89 -26.40 -3.89
CA PRO A 208 -22.21 -26.04 -2.65
C PRO A 208 -20.89 -26.81 -2.56
N GLU A 209 -19.83 -26.10 -2.22
CA GLU A 209 -18.50 -26.66 -2.07
C GLU A 209 -18.52 -27.60 -0.87
N ASN A 210 -18.45 -28.92 -1.09
CA ASN A 210 -18.31 -29.87 0.00
C ASN A 210 -17.03 -29.55 0.77
N VAL A 211 -17.14 -29.37 2.08
CA VAL A 211 -16.00 -29.17 2.98
C VAL A 211 -15.15 -30.43 2.96
N THR A 212 -14.14 -30.45 2.09
CA THR A 212 -13.14 -31.52 2.06
C THR A 212 -12.14 -31.32 3.20
N THR A 213 -11.74 -32.41 3.83
CA THR A 213 -10.64 -32.44 4.79
C THR A 213 -9.36 -31.86 4.15
N PRO A 214 -8.55 -31.08 4.90
CA PRO A 214 -7.32 -30.52 4.37
C PRO A 214 -6.38 -31.60 3.84
N SER A 215 -5.83 -31.40 2.65
CA SER A 215 -4.83 -32.30 2.08
C SER A 215 -3.46 -32.09 2.74
N VAL A 216 -2.84 -33.18 3.19
CA VAL A 216 -1.51 -33.11 3.81
C VAL A 216 -0.43 -33.13 2.72
N VAL A 217 0.45 -32.13 2.73
CA VAL A 217 1.62 -32.04 1.84
C VAL A 217 2.88 -32.20 2.69
N SER A 218 3.41 -33.43 2.74
CA SER A 218 4.57 -33.81 3.56
C SER A 218 5.81 -34.22 2.76
N SER A 219 5.76 -34.12 1.43
CA SER A 219 6.85 -34.47 0.51
C SER A 219 7.02 -33.43 -0.59
N CYS A 220 8.19 -33.41 -1.25
CA CYS A 220 8.45 -32.52 -2.37
C CYS A 220 7.63 -32.97 -3.59
N ASN A 221 6.81 -32.08 -4.13
CA ASN A 221 5.86 -32.40 -5.21
C ASN A 221 6.10 -31.58 -6.50
N ARG A 222 7.27 -30.93 -6.61
CA ARG A 222 7.74 -30.23 -7.80
C ARG A 222 9.20 -30.58 -8.07
N ALA A 223 9.67 -30.30 -9.30
CA ALA A 223 11.04 -30.56 -9.74
C ALA A 223 12.08 -30.19 -8.67
N ILE A 224 12.82 -31.20 -8.20
CA ILE A 224 13.79 -31.08 -7.13
C ILE A 224 15.10 -30.59 -7.74
N ALA A 225 15.61 -29.44 -7.29
CA ALA A 225 16.98 -29.04 -7.59
C ALA A 225 17.93 -29.81 -6.66
N ARG A 226 18.15 -31.10 -6.93
CA ARG A 226 18.91 -32.01 -6.05
C ARG A 226 20.33 -31.49 -5.75
N ARG A 227 20.96 -30.81 -6.70
CA ARG A 227 22.28 -30.18 -6.52
C ARG A 227 22.29 -29.04 -5.49
N GLN A 228 21.13 -28.44 -5.20
CA GLN A 228 21.00 -27.29 -4.29
C GLN A 228 20.31 -27.66 -2.96
N SER A 229 19.96 -28.93 -2.73
CA SER A 229 19.24 -29.42 -1.53
C SER A 229 17.97 -28.59 -1.22
N ILE A 230 17.21 -28.26 -2.27
CA ILE A 230 15.94 -27.53 -2.16
C ILE A 230 14.75 -28.47 -2.37
N CYS A 231 13.84 -28.49 -1.41
CA CYS A 231 12.53 -29.11 -1.56
C CYS A 231 11.48 -28.07 -1.95
N TYR A 232 10.64 -28.40 -2.94
CA TYR A 232 9.53 -27.56 -3.38
C TYR A 232 8.21 -28.26 -3.08
N GLN A 233 7.36 -27.59 -2.29
CA GLN A 233 6.01 -28.01 -1.98
C GLN A 233 5.03 -26.97 -2.51
N HIS A 234 4.14 -27.37 -3.40
CA HIS A 234 3.08 -26.53 -3.95
C HIS A 234 1.71 -27.08 -3.56
N CYS A 235 0.84 -26.22 -3.02
CA CYS A 235 -0.58 -26.51 -2.83
C CYS A 235 -1.39 -25.70 -3.85
N LEU A 236 -1.80 -26.35 -4.95
CA LEU A 236 -2.49 -25.69 -6.06
C LEU A 236 -3.98 -25.45 -5.78
N SER A 237 -4.65 -26.39 -5.12
CA SER A 237 -6.11 -26.37 -4.89
C SER A 237 -6.55 -25.67 -3.61
N GLY A 238 -5.63 -25.29 -2.73
CA GLY A 238 -5.96 -24.81 -1.39
C GLY A 238 -6.35 -25.96 -0.45
N ASP A 239 -6.78 -25.62 0.76
CA ASP A 239 -7.15 -26.57 1.81
C ASP A 239 -6.01 -27.56 2.08
N CYS A 240 -4.84 -27.04 2.47
CA CYS A 240 -3.63 -27.85 2.66
C CYS A 240 -2.99 -27.67 4.03
N GLU A 241 -2.52 -28.78 4.61
CA GLU A 241 -1.55 -28.77 5.69
C GLU A 241 -0.17 -29.10 5.12
N MET A 242 0.65 -28.07 4.92
CA MET A 242 2.00 -28.18 4.36
C MET A 242 3.00 -28.36 5.49
N LEU A 243 3.51 -29.58 5.62
CA LEU A 243 4.41 -30.00 6.68
C LEU A 243 5.89 -29.87 6.27
N ASN A 244 6.75 -29.84 7.28
CA ASN A 244 8.19 -29.83 7.08
C ASN A 244 8.68 -31.11 6.37
N VAL A 245 9.71 -30.98 5.55
CA VAL A 245 10.41 -32.12 4.92
C VAL A 245 11.84 -32.16 5.42
N ASN A 246 12.23 -33.29 6.00
CA ASN A 246 13.59 -33.50 6.51
C ASN A 246 14.58 -33.72 5.35
N ASN A 247 15.88 -33.62 5.64
CA ASN A 247 17.00 -33.86 4.71
C ASN A 247 17.22 -32.81 3.60
N TYR A 248 16.57 -31.65 3.68
CA TYR A 248 16.80 -30.53 2.78
C TYR A 248 17.33 -29.31 3.56
N SER A 249 18.32 -28.63 2.99
CA SER A 249 18.83 -27.39 3.57
C SER A 249 17.88 -26.22 3.36
N MET A 250 17.09 -26.26 2.29
CA MET A 250 16.09 -25.24 1.98
C MET A 250 14.73 -25.86 1.63
N LEU A 251 13.66 -25.22 2.10
CA LEU A 251 12.29 -25.62 1.82
C LEU A 251 11.49 -24.42 1.30
N SER A 252 10.89 -24.59 0.12
CA SER A 252 10.01 -23.61 -0.52
C SER A 252 8.59 -24.15 -0.54
N GLN A 253 7.70 -23.48 0.19
CA GLN A 253 6.29 -23.81 0.31
C GLN A 253 5.46 -22.71 -0.34
N VAL A 254 4.59 -23.07 -1.29
CA VAL A 254 3.70 -22.12 -1.94
C VAL A 254 2.25 -22.61 -1.92
N CYS A 255 1.36 -21.83 -1.31
CA CYS A 255 -0.07 -22.09 -1.28
C CYS A 255 -0.82 -21.15 -2.25
N TYR A 256 -1.30 -21.70 -3.36
CA TYR A 256 -2.00 -20.93 -4.39
C TYR A 256 -3.49 -20.78 -4.11
N GLY A 257 -4.15 -21.86 -3.65
CA GLY A 257 -5.60 -21.91 -3.50
C GLY A 257 -6.17 -21.23 -2.24
N GLY A 258 -5.36 -21.05 -1.19
CA GLY A 258 -5.79 -20.49 0.10
C GLY A 258 -6.19 -21.55 1.12
N ASN A 259 -6.57 -21.10 2.32
CA ASN A 259 -6.89 -21.97 3.46
C ASN A 259 -5.79 -23.01 3.74
N CYS A 260 -4.54 -22.54 3.86
CA CYS A 260 -3.39 -23.40 4.11
C CYS A 260 -2.79 -23.14 5.49
N ASN A 261 -2.32 -24.22 6.12
CA ASN A 261 -1.40 -24.20 7.24
C ASN A 261 -0.02 -24.59 6.74
N MET A 262 0.99 -23.77 7.02
CA MET A 262 2.34 -23.95 6.49
C MET A 262 3.34 -24.01 7.64
N ARG A 263 4.05 -25.13 7.77
CA ARG A 263 5.07 -25.34 8.79
C ARG A 263 6.40 -25.65 8.13
N CYS A 264 7.43 -24.90 8.48
CA CYS A 264 8.73 -25.01 7.85
C CYS A 264 9.87 -24.94 8.88
N ASN A 265 10.69 -25.99 8.89
CA ASN A 265 11.86 -26.15 9.76
C ASN A 265 13.02 -26.78 8.98
N ALA A 266 13.37 -26.17 7.85
CA ALA A 266 14.56 -26.55 7.08
C ALA A 266 15.83 -26.11 7.81
N ARG A 267 16.98 -26.74 7.51
CA ARG A 267 18.24 -26.43 8.21
C ARG A 267 18.67 -24.97 8.04
N ASN A 268 18.59 -24.43 6.82
CA ASN A 268 19.13 -23.11 6.52
C ASN A 268 18.01 -22.10 6.23
N LYS A 269 17.13 -22.41 5.28
CA LYS A 269 16.19 -21.41 4.76
C LYS A 269 14.82 -21.97 4.44
N CYS A 270 13.82 -21.25 4.90
CA CYS A 270 12.43 -21.48 4.55
C CYS A 270 11.88 -20.29 3.77
N SER A 271 11.18 -20.59 2.68
CA SER A 271 10.44 -19.61 1.87
C SER A 271 8.99 -20.04 1.81
N GLN A 272 8.09 -19.31 2.46
CA GLN A 272 6.67 -19.61 2.54
C GLN A 272 5.88 -18.49 1.87
N VAL A 273 5.16 -18.81 0.80
CA VAL A 273 4.34 -17.85 0.05
C VAL A 273 2.89 -18.29 0.05
N CYS A 274 2.03 -17.49 0.67
CA CYS A 274 0.59 -17.65 0.65
C CYS A 274 -0.04 -16.68 -0.37
N VAL A 275 -0.57 -17.22 -1.46
CA VAL A 275 -1.24 -16.44 -2.52
C VAL A 275 -2.75 -16.35 -2.28
N GLY A 276 -3.39 -17.41 -1.78
CA GLY A 276 -4.83 -17.45 -1.48
C GLY A 276 -5.23 -16.78 -0.16
N ARG A 277 -6.54 -16.69 0.13
CA ARG A 277 -7.04 -16.07 1.40
C ARG A 277 -6.88 -17.04 2.58
N GLN A 278 -6.88 -16.49 3.80
CA GLN A 278 -7.03 -17.24 5.05
C GLN A 278 -5.97 -18.34 5.25
N CYS A 279 -4.69 -18.04 5.00
CA CYS A 279 -3.64 -18.90 5.53
C CYS A 279 -3.63 -18.73 7.06
N GLN A 280 -4.22 -19.73 7.75
CA GLN A 280 -4.57 -19.59 9.16
C GLN A 280 -3.34 -19.54 10.04
N LEU A 281 -2.31 -20.32 9.70
CA LEU A 281 -1.03 -20.30 10.41
C LEU A 281 0.15 -20.60 9.46
N VAL A 282 1.09 -19.66 9.38
CA VAL A 282 2.35 -19.79 8.65
C VAL A 282 3.49 -19.70 9.66
N THR A 283 4.06 -20.85 10.03
CA THR A 283 5.09 -20.98 11.06
C THR A 283 6.43 -21.35 10.46
N CYS A 284 7.49 -20.70 10.95
CA CYS A 284 8.85 -20.92 10.48
C CYS A 284 9.88 -20.90 11.61
N THR A 285 10.76 -21.90 11.65
CA THR A 285 11.80 -22.08 12.69
C THR A 285 13.20 -22.30 12.14
N SER A 286 13.42 -22.13 10.83
CA SER A 286 14.75 -22.23 10.19
C SER A 286 15.70 -21.10 10.61
N ASP A 287 16.99 -21.15 10.24
CA ASP A 287 17.88 -20.00 10.47
C ASP A 287 17.40 -18.72 9.76
N VAL A 288 16.92 -18.86 8.52
CA VAL A 288 16.37 -17.77 7.70
C VAL A 288 14.94 -18.10 7.26
N CYS A 289 14.01 -17.21 7.56
CA CYS A 289 12.61 -17.35 7.20
C CYS A 289 12.11 -16.18 6.37
N ILE A 290 11.56 -16.49 5.20
CA ILE A 290 10.89 -15.54 4.32
C ILE A 290 9.43 -15.96 4.23
N GLN A 291 8.53 -15.12 4.73
CA GLN A 291 7.10 -15.35 4.77
C GLN A 291 6.39 -14.22 4.00
N GLU A 292 5.63 -14.58 2.97
CA GLU A 292 4.93 -13.62 2.13
C GLU A 292 3.44 -13.97 2.02
N CYS A 293 2.60 -13.07 2.49
CA CYS A 293 1.14 -13.15 2.40
C CYS A 293 0.62 -12.15 1.37
N ILE A 294 0.16 -12.64 0.22
CA ILE A 294 -0.30 -11.80 -0.89
C ILE A 294 -1.75 -11.34 -0.68
N ALA A 295 -2.67 -12.27 -0.37
CA ALA A 295 -4.10 -11.95 -0.26
C ALA A 295 -4.53 -11.39 1.11
N GLY A 296 -3.60 -11.17 2.04
CA GLY A 296 -3.88 -10.63 3.39
C GLY A 296 -4.62 -11.60 4.30
N GLY A 297 -4.82 -11.19 5.56
CA GLY A 297 -5.53 -12.02 6.54
C GLY A 297 -4.75 -13.26 6.97
N CYS A 298 -3.41 -13.22 6.92
CA CYS A 298 -2.57 -14.32 7.38
C CYS A 298 -2.10 -14.11 8.82
N ASN A 299 -1.89 -15.20 9.57
CA ASN A 299 -1.08 -15.20 10.79
C ASN A 299 0.30 -15.79 10.47
N MET A 300 1.33 -14.95 10.56
CA MET A 300 2.72 -15.31 10.26
C MET A 300 3.54 -15.28 11.54
N GLU A 301 4.13 -16.41 11.90
CA GLU A 301 4.94 -16.59 13.09
C GLU A 301 6.34 -17.06 12.68
N CYS A 302 7.35 -16.33 13.15
CA CYS A 302 8.74 -16.58 12.84
C CYS A 302 9.55 -16.70 14.14
N TYR A 303 10.26 -17.81 14.29
CA TYR A 303 11.07 -18.12 15.47
C TYR A 303 12.58 -18.12 15.14
N SER A 304 12.97 -17.41 14.09
CA SER A 304 14.27 -17.51 13.44
C SER A 304 15.23 -16.37 13.79
N LYS A 305 16.52 -16.59 13.53
CA LYS A 305 17.55 -15.55 13.64
C LYS A 305 17.28 -14.39 12.67
N ILE A 306 16.85 -14.72 11.44
CA ILE A 306 16.51 -13.75 10.41
C ILE A 306 15.09 -14.01 9.91
N CYS A 307 14.21 -13.05 10.15
CA CYS A 307 12.81 -13.09 9.75
C CYS A 307 12.51 -11.98 8.74
N THR A 308 11.89 -12.33 7.62
CA THR A 308 11.31 -11.38 6.66
C THR A 308 9.85 -11.73 6.44
N GLN A 309 8.96 -10.88 6.90
CA GLN A 309 7.50 -11.05 6.83
C GLN A 309 6.89 -9.94 5.97
N ILE A 310 6.17 -10.31 4.91
CA ILE A 310 5.59 -9.36 3.96
C ILE A 310 4.09 -9.62 3.85
N CYS A 311 3.27 -8.65 4.23
CA CYS A 311 1.83 -8.66 4.04
C CYS A 311 1.42 -7.63 2.97
N ARG A 312 0.98 -8.10 1.79
CA ARG A 312 0.67 -7.22 0.67
C ARG A 312 -0.71 -6.57 0.74
N LYS A 313 -1.79 -7.34 0.96
CA LYS A 313 -3.16 -6.78 1.02
C LYS A 313 -3.47 -6.06 2.34
N GLY A 314 -2.82 -6.44 3.42
CA GLY A 314 -3.11 -5.95 4.76
C GLY A 314 -3.87 -6.95 5.65
N ASN A 315 -4.24 -6.50 6.85
CA ASN A 315 -4.94 -7.29 7.86
C ASN A 315 -4.21 -8.58 8.26
N CYS A 316 -2.88 -8.60 8.24
CA CYS A 316 -2.10 -9.75 8.70
C CYS A 316 -1.69 -9.57 10.16
N ARG A 317 -1.55 -10.68 10.87
CA ARG A 317 -0.77 -10.74 12.11
C ARG A 317 0.64 -11.23 11.75
N MET A 318 1.66 -10.47 12.14
CA MET A 318 3.05 -10.75 11.84
C MET A 318 3.82 -10.74 13.15
N ALA A 319 4.44 -11.85 13.51
CA ALA A 319 5.12 -12.01 14.78
C ALA A 319 6.50 -12.62 14.59
N CYS A 320 7.51 -11.96 15.17
CA CYS A 320 8.84 -12.51 15.39
C CYS A 320 8.93 -12.86 16.88
N LEU A 321 8.90 -14.15 17.19
CA LEU A 321 8.65 -14.73 18.52
C LEU A 321 9.87 -15.47 19.09
N SER A 322 11.07 -15.04 18.69
CA SER A 322 12.32 -15.63 19.17
C SER A 322 13.16 -14.54 19.79
N SER A 323 13.49 -14.71 21.06
CA SER A 323 14.43 -13.85 21.79
C SER A 323 15.84 -13.84 21.18
N ASN A 324 16.17 -14.86 20.37
CA ASN A 324 17.43 -14.96 19.63
C ASN A 324 17.34 -14.39 18.20
N SER A 325 16.22 -13.74 17.85
CA SER A 325 16.05 -13.14 16.53
C SER A 325 16.95 -11.92 16.41
N LYS A 326 17.95 -11.99 15.53
CA LYS A 326 18.88 -10.87 15.31
C LYS A 326 18.25 -9.80 14.43
N ILE A 327 17.48 -10.21 13.42
CA ILE A 327 16.91 -9.31 12.42
C ILE A 327 15.49 -9.74 12.11
N CYS A 328 14.54 -8.84 12.28
CA CYS A 328 13.14 -9.05 11.94
C CYS A 328 12.61 -7.88 11.07
N TYR A 329 12.48 -8.13 9.77
CA TYR A 329 11.84 -7.21 8.83
C TYR A 329 10.37 -7.57 8.68
N GLN A 330 9.49 -6.61 8.98
CA GLN A 330 8.06 -6.77 8.83
C GLN A 330 7.54 -5.66 7.91
N THR A 331 6.82 -6.03 6.86
CA THR A 331 6.31 -5.04 5.89
C THR A 331 4.82 -5.27 5.64
N CYS A 332 4.00 -4.31 6.03
CA CYS A 332 2.57 -4.28 5.79
C CYS A 332 2.24 -3.23 4.71
N ILE A 333 2.13 -3.66 3.46
CA ILE A 333 1.83 -2.74 2.35
C ILE A 333 0.39 -2.27 2.41
N GLY A 334 -0.51 -3.21 2.66
CA GLY A 334 -1.92 -2.95 2.57
C GLY A 334 -2.57 -2.48 3.86
N GLY A 335 -1.85 -2.18 4.94
CA GLY A 335 -2.42 -1.61 6.18
C GLY A 335 -3.24 -2.59 7.03
N GLY A 336 -3.68 -2.16 8.21
CA GLY A 336 -4.51 -2.97 9.13
C GLY A 336 -3.76 -4.14 9.77
N CYS A 337 -2.43 -4.19 9.68
CA CYS A 337 -1.66 -5.31 10.21
C CYS A 337 -1.40 -5.15 11.70
N VAL A 338 -1.35 -6.27 12.42
CA VAL A 338 -0.82 -6.36 13.78
C VAL A 338 0.60 -6.89 13.68
N THR A 339 1.56 -6.16 14.22
CA THR A 339 2.97 -6.60 14.22
C THR A 339 3.50 -6.74 15.64
N SER A 340 4.33 -7.75 15.88
CA SER A 340 5.02 -8.02 17.15
C SER A 340 6.44 -8.51 16.86
N CYS A 341 7.40 -8.14 17.70
CA CYS A 341 8.80 -8.53 17.52
C CYS A 341 9.56 -8.57 18.85
N GLU A 342 10.15 -9.73 19.15
CA GLU A 342 10.98 -10.00 20.33
C GLU A 342 12.50 -10.00 20.02
N GLY A 343 12.89 -9.62 18.80
CA GLY A 343 14.28 -9.65 18.33
C GLY A 343 15.09 -8.39 18.62
N GLU A 344 16.42 -8.50 18.52
CA GLU A 344 17.37 -7.40 18.71
C GLU A 344 17.12 -6.24 17.74
N ASN A 345 16.98 -6.54 16.44
CA ASN A 345 16.77 -5.56 15.40
C ASN A 345 15.44 -5.78 14.66
N CYS A 346 14.38 -5.23 15.24
CA CYS A 346 13.07 -5.18 14.60
C CYS A 346 13.00 -4.04 13.58
N SER A 347 12.29 -4.18 12.47
CA SER A 347 11.99 -3.07 11.55
C SER A 347 10.63 -3.28 10.91
N PRO A 348 9.54 -2.94 11.62
CA PRO A 348 8.20 -3.04 11.07
C PRO A 348 7.85 -1.77 10.29
N ARG A 349 7.37 -1.95 9.06
CA ARG A 349 7.00 -0.89 8.13
C ARG A 349 5.53 -1.03 7.74
N CYS A 350 4.76 0.03 7.88
CA CYS A 350 3.37 0.09 7.43
C CYS A 350 3.26 1.08 6.26
N PHE A 351 2.57 0.73 5.17
CA PHE A 351 2.35 1.65 4.04
C PHE A 351 0.87 1.91 3.76
N GLY A 352 -0.04 1.13 4.34
CA GLY A 352 -1.48 1.23 4.08
C GLY A 352 -2.28 1.81 5.25
N GLY A 353 -1.60 2.32 6.28
CA GLY A 353 -2.18 2.83 7.53
C GLY A 353 -2.81 1.76 8.44
N GLN A 354 -3.33 2.19 9.60
CA GLN A 354 -4.08 1.35 10.56
C GLN A 354 -3.31 0.12 11.08
N CYS A 355 -1.98 0.13 11.02
CA CYS A 355 -1.20 -0.92 11.63
C CYS A 355 -1.12 -0.70 13.14
N THR A 356 -1.24 -1.78 13.91
CA THR A 356 -0.98 -1.77 15.34
C THR A 356 0.27 -2.57 15.61
N HIS A 357 1.06 -2.09 16.55
CA HIS A 357 2.21 -2.81 17.06
C HIS A 357 1.79 -3.38 18.41
N ALA A 358 1.47 -4.68 18.44
CA ALA A 358 1.13 -5.36 19.67
C ALA A 358 2.42 -5.45 20.50
N LEU A 359 2.53 -4.56 21.49
CA LEU A 359 3.59 -4.54 22.49
C LEU A 359 3.47 -5.79 23.36
N ILE A 360 3.98 -6.92 22.88
CA ILE A 360 4.44 -8.00 23.77
C ILE A 360 5.91 -7.74 24.16
N TYR A 361 6.62 -6.88 23.42
CA TYR A 361 7.98 -6.47 23.75
C TYR A 361 8.07 -4.93 23.80
N GLN A 362 7.82 -4.36 24.97
CA GLN A 362 8.62 -3.21 25.39
C GLN A 362 10.00 -3.80 25.74
N PRO A 363 11.13 -3.34 25.15
CA PRO A 363 12.46 -3.61 25.69
C PRO A 363 12.42 -3.63 27.23
N PRO A 364 12.79 -4.75 27.88
CA PRO A 364 12.87 -4.81 29.33
C PRO A 364 13.76 -3.66 29.84
N GLY A 365 13.25 -2.86 30.78
CA GLY A 365 13.97 -1.70 31.32
C GLY A 365 13.74 -0.38 30.57
N LEU A 366 12.77 -0.31 29.65
CA LEU A 366 12.25 0.96 29.14
C LEU A 366 11.75 1.82 30.29
N ILE A 367 12.24 3.06 30.36
CA ILE A 367 11.77 4.01 31.35
C ILE A 367 10.40 4.52 30.87
N THR A 368 9.36 4.20 31.62
CA THR A 368 8.02 4.74 31.38
C THR A 368 7.90 6.03 32.17
N SER A 369 7.49 7.11 31.49
CA SER A 369 7.21 8.38 32.15
C SER A 369 5.83 8.86 31.73
N ASP A 370 4.93 8.92 32.71
CA ASP A 370 3.61 9.52 32.60
C ASP A 370 3.51 10.87 33.33
N ALA A 371 4.55 11.23 34.09
CA ALA A 371 4.70 12.51 34.79
C ALA A 371 5.56 13.49 34.00
N CYS A 372 5.39 14.78 34.28
CA CYS A 372 6.30 15.82 33.80
C CYS A 372 7.56 15.80 34.66
N ASP A 373 8.74 15.88 34.05
CA ASP A 373 10.00 16.09 34.78
C ASP A 373 10.04 17.50 35.38
N GLU A 374 9.47 18.47 34.65
CA GLU A 374 9.31 19.86 35.06
C GLU A 374 7.99 20.41 34.52
N ILE A 375 7.35 21.28 35.30
CA ILE A 375 6.24 22.13 34.83
C ILE A 375 6.72 23.58 34.91
N LYS A 376 6.81 24.25 33.77
CA LYS A 376 7.22 25.65 33.67
C LYS A 376 6.27 26.40 32.76
N ASP A 377 5.69 27.50 33.23
CA ASP A 377 4.79 28.35 32.45
C ASP A 377 3.71 27.52 31.70
N GLU A 378 3.00 26.66 32.44
CA GLU A 378 1.95 25.74 31.91
C GLU A 378 2.45 24.72 30.86
N THR A 379 3.77 24.58 30.71
CA THR A 379 4.43 23.60 29.85
C THR A 379 4.90 22.42 30.66
N CYS A 380 4.40 21.23 30.33
CA CYS A 380 4.93 19.96 30.81
C CYS A 380 6.13 19.55 29.96
N VAL A 381 7.28 19.35 30.60
CA VAL A 381 8.50 18.88 29.95
C VAL A 381 8.76 17.44 30.35
N GLN A 382 8.97 16.57 29.36
CA GLN A 382 9.37 15.18 29.52
C GLN A 382 10.60 14.92 28.66
N THR A 383 11.72 14.54 29.26
CA THR A 383 13.01 14.34 28.60
C THR A 383 13.56 12.96 28.93
N CYS A 384 13.98 12.24 27.88
CA CYS A 384 14.61 10.94 28.00
C CYS A 384 15.97 10.90 27.31
N ALA A 385 17.00 10.47 28.03
CA ALA A 385 18.34 10.22 27.51
C ALA A 385 18.86 8.80 27.85
N SER A 386 17.94 7.86 28.10
CA SER A 386 18.30 6.48 28.43
C SER A 386 18.85 5.75 27.20
N ASN A 387 19.96 5.02 27.38
CA ASN A 387 20.53 4.16 26.34
C ASN A 387 19.62 2.98 25.97
N ILE A 388 18.72 2.56 26.86
CA ILE A 388 17.66 1.59 26.59
C ILE A 388 16.47 2.28 25.92
N GLY A 389 16.13 3.51 26.33
CA GLY A 389 15.05 4.32 25.77
C GLY A 389 13.87 4.54 26.72
N CYS A 390 12.85 5.25 26.23
CA CYS A 390 11.68 5.63 27.03
C CYS A 390 10.33 5.49 26.30
N SER A 391 9.29 5.32 27.10
CA SER A 391 7.89 5.47 26.70
C SER A 391 7.32 6.70 27.40
N LEU A 392 7.22 7.81 26.66
CA LEU A 392 6.69 9.08 27.14
C LEU A 392 5.20 9.17 26.81
N THR A 393 4.39 9.34 27.83
CA THR A 393 2.93 9.49 27.71
C THR A 393 2.47 10.67 28.54
N ASN A 394 1.53 11.46 28.04
CA ASN A 394 0.85 12.43 28.90
C ASN A 394 -0.20 11.72 29.76
N ARG A 395 -0.17 11.90 31.09
CA ARG A 395 -1.28 11.59 31.97
C ARG A 395 -1.90 12.88 32.52
N PRO A 396 -3.19 13.15 32.24
CA PRO A 396 -3.78 14.43 32.63
C PRO A 396 -3.93 14.50 34.16
N SER A 397 -3.36 15.54 34.77
CA SER A 397 -3.74 15.96 36.14
C SER A 397 -4.37 17.35 36.20
N ASN A 398 -4.39 18.10 35.09
CA ASN A 398 -5.22 19.28 34.76
C ASN A 398 -4.78 19.77 33.37
N PRO A 399 -5.61 20.49 32.58
CA PRO A 399 -5.31 20.78 31.18
C PRO A 399 -4.04 21.64 31.08
N LEU A 400 -2.96 21.04 30.58
CA LEU A 400 -1.71 21.72 30.28
C LEU A 400 -1.84 22.39 28.91
N GLN A 401 -1.44 23.65 28.79
CA GLN A 401 -1.44 24.35 27.50
C GLN A 401 -0.44 23.69 26.54
N ILE A 402 0.75 23.32 27.04
CA ILE A 402 1.86 22.86 26.20
C ILE A 402 2.45 21.56 26.75
N SER A 403 2.72 20.61 25.87
CA SER A 403 3.50 19.41 26.19
C SER A 403 4.73 19.32 25.31
N ASN A 404 5.90 19.20 25.93
CA ASN A 404 7.17 19.02 25.25
C ASN A 404 7.77 17.67 25.64
N GLN A 405 7.83 16.76 24.67
CA GLN A 405 8.41 15.44 24.83
C GLN A 405 9.70 15.37 24.01
N THR A 406 10.81 14.99 24.64
CA THR A 406 12.10 14.79 23.99
C THR A 406 12.66 13.42 24.32
N CYS A 407 13.10 12.67 23.29
CA CYS A 407 13.78 11.40 23.46
C CYS A 407 15.05 11.35 22.61
N SER A 408 16.22 11.36 23.28
CA SER A 408 17.51 11.59 22.64
C SER A 408 18.38 10.35 22.44
N ASP A 409 18.08 9.23 23.09
CA ASP A 409 18.81 7.96 22.91
C ASP A 409 17.87 6.75 23.09
N GLY A 410 18.36 5.57 22.73
CA GLY A 410 17.66 4.30 22.89
C GLY A 410 16.40 4.16 22.02
N PHE A 411 15.45 3.37 22.50
CA PHE A 411 14.15 3.13 21.89
C PHE A 411 13.10 4.14 22.39
N CYS A 412 12.59 4.98 21.49
CA CYS A 412 11.66 6.05 21.83
C CYS A 412 10.23 5.71 21.39
N LEU A 413 9.31 5.70 22.34
CA LEU A 413 7.86 5.70 22.12
C LEU A 413 7.29 6.98 22.73
N MET A 414 6.59 7.78 21.93
CA MET A 414 6.10 9.08 22.35
C MET A 414 4.62 9.21 22.00
N ASN A 415 3.80 9.52 22.99
CA ASN A 415 2.37 9.72 22.82
C ASN A 415 1.93 10.97 23.56
N CYS A 416 1.38 11.92 22.80
CA CYS A 416 0.98 13.21 23.29
C CYS A 416 -0.52 13.41 23.10
N THR A 417 -1.22 13.59 24.21
CA THR A 417 -2.67 13.79 24.24
C THR A 417 -3.03 14.81 25.33
N GLY A 418 -4.15 15.51 25.15
CA GLY A 418 -4.74 16.34 26.20
C GLY A 418 -4.10 17.72 26.43
N SER A 419 -3.33 18.24 25.46
CA SER A 419 -2.79 19.61 25.47
C SER A 419 -3.31 20.45 24.29
N GLU A 420 -3.24 21.78 24.38
CA GLU A 420 -3.51 22.67 23.24
C GLU A 420 -2.37 22.55 22.21
N TYR A 421 -1.12 22.61 22.66
CA TYR A 421 0.05 22.46 21.81
C TYR A 421 0.90 21.27 22.26
N CYS A 422 1.42 20.53 21.29
CA CYS A 422 2.37 19.47 21.56
C CYS A 422 3.59 19.52 20.64
N TYR A 423 4.76 19.42 21.26
CA TYR A 423 6.04 19.29 20.60
C TYR A 423 6.67 17.94 20.97
N GLN A 424 7.02 17.15 19.96
CA GLN A 424 7.71 15.89 20.11
C GLN A 424 8.99 15.93 19.29
N ASP A 425 10.14 15.72 19.92
CA ASP A 425 11.44 15.56 19.26
C ASP A 425 12.06 14.21 19.59
N CYS A 426 12.38 13.44 18.55
CA CYS A 426 13.06 12.16 18.68
C CYS A 426 14.37 12.14 17.90
N SER A 427 15.47 11.99 18.63
CA SER A 427 16.83 11.81 18.12
C SER A 427 17.45 10.47 18.52
N GLY A 428 16.68 9.60 19.16
CA GLY A 428 17.14 8.28 19.62
C GLY A 428 17.59 7.33 18.51
N GLN A 429 18.13 6.19 18.93
CA GLN A 429 18.55 5.13 18.00
C GLN A 429 17.38 4.60 17.19
N LYS A 430 16.19 4.57 17.80
CA LYS A 430 14.97 4.17 17.11
C LYS A 430 13.73 4.86 17.68
N CYS A 431 13.11 5.68 16.84
CA CYS A 431 11.85 6.37 17.11
C CYS A 431 10.70 5.50 16.59
N TYR A 432 10.21 4.56 17.41
CA TYR A 432 9.20 3.60 16.97
C TYR A 432 7.91 4.27 16.50
N THR A 433 7.32 5.05 17.39
CA THR A 433 6.08 5.76 17.11
C THR A 433 6.06 7.07 17.89
N MET A 434 5.79 8.14 17.16
CA MET A 434 5.46 9.45 17.70
C MET A 434 3.99 9.69 17.36
N SER A 435 3.11 9.62 18.34
CA SER A 435 1.67 9.87 18.18
C SER A 435 1.28 11.17 18.83
N CYS A 436 0.51 11.99 18.11
CA CYS A 436 0.06 13.28 18.60
C CYS A 436 -1.43 13.51 18.31
N ASN A 437 -2.18 13.75 19.39
CA ASN A 437 -3.63 14.02 19.39
C ASN A 437 -3.95 15.23 20.28
N SER A 438 -3.13 16.28 20.17
CA SER A 438 -3.38 17.62 20.73
C SER A 438 -4.04 18.50 19.66
N ARG A 439 -4.39 19.75 19.99
CA ARG A 439 -5.00 20.65 18.99
C ARG A 439 -4.01 21.09 17.91
N GLU A 440 -2.77 21.36 18.32
CA GLU A 440 -1.63 21.61 17.43
C GLU A 440 -0.47 20.68 17.76
N CYS A 441 0.16 20.13 16.73
CA CYS A 441 1.21 19.13 16.87
C CYS A 441 2.42 19.45 16.00
N VAL A 442 3.60 19.44 16.62
CA VAL A 442 4.89 19.45 15.94
C VAL A 442 5.64 18.18 16.30
N GLN A 443 6.02 17.42 15.28
CA GLN A 443 6.76 16.16 15.42
C GLN A 443 8.04 16.25 14.60
N VAL A 444 9.18 16.11 15.26
CA VAL A 444 10.51 16.16 14.64
C VAL A 444 11.21 14.84 14.90
N CYS A 445 11.70 14.21 13.84
CA CYS A 445 12.55 13.04 13.97
C CYS A 445 13.89 13.22 13.25
N SER A 446 14.95 13.15 14.04
CA SER A 446 16.35 13.18 13.57
C SER A 446 17.11 11.89 13.93
N GLY A 447 16.42 10.89 14.48
CA GLY A 447 17.00 9.63 14.92
C GLY A 447 17.54 8.74 13.79
N LYS A 448 18.18 7.64 14.16
CA LYS A 448 18.76 6.68 13.19
C LYS A 448 17.69 5.86 12.45
N ASP A 449 16.52 5.65 13.05
CA ASP A 449 15.35 5.03 12.43
C ASP A 449 14.08 5.70 12.96
N CYS A 450 13.41 6.49 12.12
CA CYS A 450 12.35 7.41 12.51
C CYS A 450 10.94 6.81 12.61
N GLY A 451 10.75 5.56 12.18
CA GLY A 451 9.47 4.87 12.32
C GLY A 451 8.25 5.69 11.86
N LEU A 452 7.15 5.59 12.61
CA LEU A 452 5.87 6.25 12.32
C LEU A 452 5.72 7.55 13.13
N LEU A 453 5.53 8.67 12.44
CA LEU A 453 5.03 9.93 12.97
C LEU A 453 3.55 10.03 12.60
N GLU A 454 2.65 9.91 13.57
CA GLU A 454 1.19 9.97 13.38
C GLU A 454 0.59 11.18 14.08
N CYS A 455 -0.22 11.95 13.35
CA CYS A 455 -0.86 13.15 13.85
C CYS A 455 -2.36 13.19 13.54
N SER A 456 -3.17 13.48 14.56
CA SER A 456 -4.64 13.60 14.47
C SER A 456 -5.17 14.98 14.89
N ALA A 457 -4.28 15.95 15.07
CA ALA A 457 -4.55 17.33 15.49
C ALA A 457 -5.31 18.17 14.44
N ASP A 458 -5.75 19.38 14.80
CA ASP A 458 -6.27 20.32 13.81
C ASP A 458 -5.16 20.78 12.86
N THR A 459 -3.98 21.07 13.43
CA THR A 459 -2.78 21.48 12.69
C THR A 459 -1.60 20.55 13.01
N CYS A 460 -1.01 19.97 11.98
CA CYS A 460 0.11 19.03 12.09
C CYS A 460 1.34 19.55 11.33
N ILE A 461 2.51 19.54 11.97
CA ILE A 461 3.81 19.76 11.32
C ILE A 461 4.69 18.55 11.63
N GLN A 462 5.05 17.80 10.60
CA GLN A 462 5.91 16.63 10.71
C GLN A 462 7.21 16.90 9.95
N LYS A 463 8.34 16.74 10.61
CA LYS A 463 9.67 16.94 10.05
C LYS A 463 10.50 15.70 10.27
N CYS A 464 11.03 15.12 9.20
CA CYS A 464 11.86 13.95 9.29
C CYS A 464 13.20 14.16 8.58
N PHE A 465 14.25 14.17 9.38
CA PHE A 465 15.65 14.35 8.99
C PHE A 465 16.47 13.06 9.15
N GLY A 466 15.92 12.04 9.82
CA GLY A 466 16.53 10.72 10.04
C GLY A 466 16.28 9.70 8.92
N LEU A 467 16.68 8.44 9.13
CA LEU A 467 16.36 7.34 8.19
C LEU A 467 14.94 6.80 8.47
N GLY A 468 14.32 6.11 7.51
CA GLY A 468 13.11 5.30 7.78
C GLY A 468 11.80 6.08 7.97
N CYS A 469 11.77 7.37 7.62
CA CYS A 469 10.64 8.28 7.81
C CYS A 469 9.30 7.76 7.27
N HIS A 470 8.31 7.61 8.15
CA HIS A 470 6.90 7.42 7.79
C HIS A 470 6.04 8.47 8.49
N MET A 471 5.62 9.50 7.74
CA MET A 471 4.83 10.61 8.25
C MET A 471 3.37 10.46 7.84
N LYS A 472 2.45 10.55 8.80
CA LYS A 472 1.01 10.33 8.61
C LYS A 472 0.16 11.39 9.32
N CYS A 473 -0.76 12.01 8.58
CA CYS A 473 -1.80 12.90 9.10
C CYS A 473 -3.20 12.32 8.89
N HIS A 474 -4.05 12.29 9.91
CA HIS A 474 -5.39 11.70 9.89
C HIS A 474 -6.41 12.53 9.05
N PRO A 475 -7.51 11.93 8.53
CA PRO A 475 -8.55 12.67 7.81
C PRO A 475 -9.26 13.80 8.57
N SER A 476 -9.19 13.81 9.90
CA SER A 476 -9.76 14.87 10.74
C SER A 476 -8.93 16.16 10.72
N VAL A 477 -7.66 16.08 10.30
CA VAL A 477 -6.70 17.20 10.34
C VAL A 477 -7.11 18.28 9.34
N GLN A 478 -7.08 19.56 9.75
CA GLN A 478 -7.36 20.69 8.86
C GLN A 478 -6.16 20.98 7.96
N VAL A 479 -4.98 21.14 8.57
CA VAL A 479 -3.75 21.52 7.87
C VAL A 479 -2.61 20.60 8.29
N CYS A 480 -1.93 20.00 7.32
CA CYS A 480 -0.78 19.16 7.58
C CYS A 480 0.42 19.52 6.69
N HIS A 481 1.54 19.82 7.33
CA HIS A 481 2.82 20.08 6.70
C HIS A 481 3.76 18.92 6.96
N GLN A 482 4.26 18.27 5.92
CA GLN A 482 5.22 17.17 6.04
C GLN A 482 6.51 17.55 5.31
N ILE A 483 7.63 17.49 6.02
CA ILE A 483 8.95 17.84 5.48
C ILE A 483 9.85 16.61 5.63
N CYS A 484 10.43 16.14 4.54
CA CYS A 484 11.37 15.02 4.56
C CYS A 484 12.64 15.34 3.78
N VAL A 485 13.81 14.98 4.32
CA VAL A 485 15.10 15.10 3.62
C VAL A 485 15.46 13.75 2.97
N ALA A 486 15.48 13.70 1.64
CA ALA A 486 15.56 12.46 0.87
C ALA A 486 16.96 11.80 0.89
N GLU A 487 18.02 12.58 1.17
CA GLU A 487 19.41 12.11 1.13
C GLU A 487 19.74 11.03 2.17
N LYS A 488 18.86 10.85 3.17
CA LYS A 488 19.02 9.92 4.28
C LYS A 488 18.01 8.75 4.26
N GLY A 489 17.30 8.48 3.16
CA GLY A 489 16.49 7.26 3.03
C GLY A 489 15.13 7.44 2.37
N ARG A 490 14.34 6.35 2.27
CA ARG A 490 13.02 6.38 1.63
C ARG A 490 11.96 6.98 2.56
N CYS A 491 11.54 8.22 2.29
CA CYS A 491 10.39 8.87 2.92
C CYS A 491 9.07 8.24 2.49
N SER A 492 8.19 7.95 3.44
CA SER A 492 6.79 7.61 3.22
C SER A 492 5.92 8.75 3.77
N LEU A 493 5.22 9.46 2.89
CA LEU A 493 4.34 10.57 3.23
C LEU A 493 2.88 10.17 3.01
N GLU A 494 2.08 10.21 4.07
CA GLU A 494 0.65 9.93 4.07
C GLU A 494 -0.11 11.13 4.64
N CYS A 495 -0.59 12.03 3.79
CA CYS A 495 -1.39 13.17 4.24
C CYS A 495 -2.85 13.00 3.85
N TRP A 496 -3.73 12.87 4.85
CA TRP A 496 -5.18 12.78 4.67
C TRP A 496 -5.92 14.04 5.13
N ALA A 497 -5.19 15.07 5.56
CA ALA A 497 -5.75 16.34 6.02
C ALA A 497 -6.56 17.04 4.91
N LYS A 498 -7.42 17.99 5.30
CA LYS A 498 -8.12 18.84 4.32
C LYS A 498 -7.16 19.62 3.43
N GLN A 499 -6.05 20.08 4.00
CA GLN A 499 -4.95 20.72 3.29
C GLN A 499 -3.62 20.03 3.61
N CYS A 500 -2.91 19.63 2.56
CA CYS A 500 -1.62 18.94 2.65
C CYS A 500 -0.54 19.74 1.93
N VAL A 501 0.56 20.01 2.65
CA VAL A 501 1.78 20.60 2.09
C VAL A 501 2.93 19.64 2.36
N THR A 502 3.52 19.10 1.30
CA THR A 502 4.64 18.18 1.41
C THR A 502 5.89 18.80 0.78
N THR A 503 6.98 18.86 1.54
CA THR A 503 8.28 19.33 1.07
C THR A 503 9.27 18.17 1.14
N MET A 504 9.85 17.85 -0.01
CA MET A 504 10.98 16.94 -0.11
C MET A 504 12.23 17.79 -0.34
N MET A 505 13.21 17.66 0.55
CA MET A 505 14.49 18.36 0.47
C MET A 505 15.61 17.42 0.04
#